data_AF-A0A836GYR3-F1
#
_entry.id   AF-A0A836GYR3-F1
#
_cell.length_a   1.000
_cell.length_b   1.000
_cell.length_c   1.000
_cell.angle_alpha   90.00
_cell.angle_beta   90.00
_cell.angle_gamma   90.00
#
_symmetry.space_group_name_H-M   'P 1'
#
loop_
_entity.id
_entity.type
_entity.pdbx_description
1 polymer ?
#
loop_
_entity_poly.entity_id
_entity_poly.type
_entity_poly.pdbx_seq_one_letter_code
_entity_poly.pdbx_strand_id
1 'polypeptide(L)'
;MVTTVKVEIPRDSIMRPEYMDDVFLLNQFDGVNDNPPEDGLPLRKWILREVHEALTRDPRKAEVVVKLKSDKSSRTEFAVVITGEYIPNYLQQN
;
A
#
# COMPACT_ATOMS: atom_id res chain seq x y z
N MET A 1 -8.54 13.79 -16.60
CA MET A 1 -7.79 14.11 -15.38
C MET A 1 -7.90 12.94 -14.44
N VAL A 2 -6.76 12.36 -14.06
CA VAL A 2 -6.66 11.29 -13.05
C VAL A 2 -6.47 11.97 -11.70
N THR A 3 -7.27 11.58 -10.70
CA THR A 3 -7.10 11.99 -9.31
C THR A 3 -6.12 11.03 -8.67
N THR A 4 -4.92 11.52 -8.35
CA THR A 4 -3.91 10.71 -7.65
C THR A 4 -3.94 11.04 -6.16
N VAL A 5 -4.25 10.05 -5.35
CA VAL A 5 -4.13 10.15 -3.88
C VAL A 5 -2.73 9.67 -3.52
N LYS A 6 -1.95 10.54 -2.87
CA LYS A 6 -0.61 10.20 -2.39
C LYS A 6 -0.69 9.76 -0.93
N VAL A 7 -0.07 8.62 -0.63
CA VAL A 7 -0.04 8.04 0.71
C VAL A 7 1.39 7.64 1.02
N GLU A 8 1.87 7.95 2.22
CA GLU A 8 3.21 7.58 2.66
C GLU A 8 3.08 6.48 3.71
N ILE A 9 3.78 5.35 3.51
CA ILE A 9 3.81 4.25 4.48
C ILE A 9 5.23 3.79 4.79
N PRO A 10 5.55 3.46 6.05
CA PRO A 10 6.86 2.92 6.41
C PRO A 10 7.05 1.49 5.90
N ARG A 11 8.21 1.24 5.29
CA ARG A 11 8.64 -0.08 4.81
C ARG A 11 8.55 -1.15 5.90
N ASP A 12 9.10 -0.85 7.07
CA ASP A 12 9.19 -1.82 8.16
C ASP A 12 7.83 -2.22 8.71
N SER A 13 6.81 -1.39 8.51
CA SER A 13 5.43 -1.69 8.93
C SER A 13 4.71 -2.51 7.88
N ILE A 14 4.79 -2.11 6.60
CA ILE A 14 4.10 -2.83 5.51
C ILE A 14 4.67 -4.23 5.26
N MET A 15 5.94 -4.47 5.58
CA MET A 15 6.58 -5.78 5.40
C MET A 15 6.34 -6.77 6.56
N ARG A 16 5.68 -6.36 7.65
CA ARG A 16 5.34 -7.26 8.77
C ARG A 16 4.17 -8.17 8.43
N PRO A 17 4.05 -9.37 9.04
CA PRO A 17 2.90 -10.26 8.84
C PRO A 17 1.54 -9.62 9.18
N GLU A 18 1.50 -8.79 10.21
CA GLU A 18 0.29 -8.15 10.75
C GLU A 18 -0.09 -6.83 10.07
N TYR A 19 0.56 -6.46 8.96
CA TYR A 19 0.37 -5.17 8.28
C TYR A 19 -1.09 -4.82 7.93
N MET A 20 -1.93 -5.83 7.70
CA MET A 20 -3.35 -5.64 7.33
C MET A 20 -4.21 -5.09 8.47
N ASP A 21 -3.78 -5.29 9.72
CA ASP A 21 -4.48 -4.85 10.92
C ASP A 21 -3.71 -3.74 11.65
N ASP A 22 -2.61 -3.27 11.07
CA ASP A 22 -1.85 -2.14 11.59
C ASP A 22 -2.68 -0.85 11.47
N VAL A 23 -3.13 -0.36 12.61
CA VAL A 23 -3.94 0.86 12.73
C VAL A 23 -3.20 2.08 12.19
N PHE A 24 -1.87 2.16 12.37
CA PHE A 24 -1.08 3.25 11.85
C PHE A 24 -1.09 3.26 10.32
N LEU A 25 -0.91 2.10 9.68
CA LEU A 25 -0.98 1.97 8.23
C LEU A 25 -2.36 2.31 7.69
N LEU A 26 -3.42 1.80 8.32
CA LEU A 26 -4.81 2.09 7.92
C LEU A 26 -5.17 3.58 8.04
N ASN A 27 -4.60 4.26 9.03
CA ASN A 27 -4.81 5.70 9.24
C ASN A 27 -4.06 6.58 8.22
N GLN A 28 -3.04 6.06 7.51
CA GLN A 28 -2.41 6.82 6.41
C GLN A 28 -3.37 7.03 5.23
N PHE A 29 -4.41 6.21 5.14
CA PHE A 29 -5.48 6.35 4.16
C PHE A 29 -6.68 7.14 4.72
N ASP A 30 -6.44 8.12 5.58
CA ASP A 30 -7.50 8.98 6.10
C ASP A 30 -8.30 9.64 4.95
N GLY A 31 -9.62 9.68 5.10
CA GLY A 31 -10.53 10.13 4.04
C GLY A 31 -10.82 9.12 2.93
N VAL A 32 -10.17 7.94 2.90
CA VAL A 32 -10.53 6.84 2.00
C VAL A 32 -11.66 6.01 2.62
N ASN A 33 -12.81 5.96 1.94
CA ASN A 33 -13.93 5.13 2.35
C ASN A 33 -13.66 3.67 1.97
N ASP A 34 -13.96 2.74 2.87
CA ASP A 34 -13.81 1.30 2.62
C ASP A 34 -14.86 0.73 1.64
N ASN A 35 -15.82 1.56 1.23
CA ASN A 35 -16.86 1.22 0.27
C ASN A 35 -16.66 1.97 -1.07
N PRO A 36 -16.73 1.26 -2.22
CA PRO A 36 -16.96 -0.17 -2.34
C PRO A 36 -15.73 -1.01 -1.95
N PRO A 37 -15.93 -2.21 -1.39
CA PRO A 37 -14.83 -3.15 -1.16
C PRO A 37 -14.28 -3.69 -2.48
N GLU A 38 -13.01 -4.09 -2.49
CA GLU A 38 -12.30 -4.66 -3.63
C GLU A 38 -11.82 -6.07 -3.28
N ASP A 39 -12.07 -7.06 -4.14
CA ASP A 39 -11.78 -8.48 -3.91
C ASP A 39 -12.28 -9.02 -2.54
N GLY A 40 -13.43 -8.51 -2.06
CA GLY A 40 -14.01 -8.90 -0.77
C GLY A 40 -13.31 -8.30 0.46
N LEU A 41 -12.38 -7.37 0.26
CA LEU A 41 -11.70 -6.64 1.34
C LEU A 41 -12.14 -5.18 1.39
N PRO A 42 -12.16 -4.56 2.59
CA PRO A 42 -12.23 -3.10 2.73
C PRO A 42 -11.16 -2.43 1.85
N LEU A 43 -11.51 -1.33 1.17
CA LEU A 43 -10.63 -0.72 0.18
C LEU A 43 -9.22 -0.44 0.71
N ARG A 44 -9.09 0.10 1.93
CA ARG A 44 -7.78 0.39 2.53
C ARG A 44 -6.93 -0.86 2.73
N LYS A 45 -7.54 -1.95 3.21
CA LYS A 45 -6.86 -3.25 3.38
C LYS A 45 -6.48 -3.87 2.05
N TRP A 46 -7.33 -3.72 1.04
CA TRP A 46 -7.03 -4.15 -0.31
C TRP A 46 -5.82 -3.41 -0.89
N ILE A 47 -5.77 -2.07 -0.77
CA ILE A 47 -4.61 -1.27 -1.22
C ILE A 47 -3.32 -1.74 -0.50
N LEU A 48 -3.37 -1.90 0.82
CA LEU A 48 -2.23 -2.42 1.59
C LEU A 48 -1.75 -3.79 1.07
N ARG A 49 -2.68 -4.70 0.74
CA ARG A 49 -2.34 -6.00 0.15
C ARG A 49 -1.59 -5.86 -1.16
N GLU A 50 -2.11 -5.06 -2.09
CA GLU A 50 -1.48 -4.86 -3.40
C GLU A 50 -0.07 -4.25 -3.25
N VAL A 51 0.12 -3.33 -2.30
CA VAL A 51 1.43 -2.73 -1.99
C VAL A 51 2.39 -3.76 -1.39
N HIS A 52 1.94 -4.55 -0.42
CA HIS A 52 2.73 -5.61 0.20
C HIS A 52 3.17 -6.68 -0.83
N GLU A 53 2.26 -7.10 -1.70
CA GLU A 53 2.58 -8.04 -2.77
C GLU A 53 3.59 -7.45 -3.78
N ALA A 54 3.41 -6.19 -4.15
CA ALA A 54 4.35 -5.50 -5.04
C ALA A 54 5.75 -5.40 -4.43
N LEU A 55 5.85 -5.11 -3.12
CA LEU A 55 7.13 -5.05 -2.40
C LEU A 55 7.74 -6.43 -2.15
N THR A 56 6.94 -7.46 -1.98
CA THR A 56 7.44 -8.84 -1.87
C THR A 56 8.07 -9.30 -3.18
N ARG A 57 7.49 -8.90 -4.33
CA ARG A 57 8.05 -9.18 -5.67
C ARG A 57 9.28 -8.33 -5.99
N ASP A 58 9.25 -7.06 -5.63
CA ASP A 58 10.34 -6.10 -5.85
C ASP A 58 10.55 -5.23 -4.60
N PRO A 59 11.39 -5.69 -3.67
CA PRO A 59 11.61 -5.01 -2.39
C PRO A 59 12.23 -3.63 -2.52
N ARG A 60 12.78 -3.26 -3.69
CA ARG A 60 13.47 -1.98 -3.89
C ARG A 60 12.55 -0.85 -4.31
N LYS A 61 11.26 -1.12 -4.54
CA LYS A 61 10.29 -0.08 -4.94
C LYS A 61 10.19 1.01 -3.88
N ALA A 62 10.38 2.25 -4.31
CA ALA A 62 10.14 3.44 -3.50
C ALA A 62 8.70 3.94 -3.62
N GLU A 63 7.96 3.52 -4.66
CA GLU A 63 6.57 3.88 -4.89
C GLU A 63 5.82 2.70 -5.53
N VAL A 64 4.57 2.50 -5.12
CA VAL A 64 3.63 1.54 -5.72
C VAL A 64 2.36 2.29 -6.10
N VAL A 65 1.99 2.23 -7.38
CA VAL A 65 0.74 2.81 -7.87
C VAL A 65 -0.32 1.72 -7.92
N VAL A 66 -1.40 1.90 -7.15
CA VAL A 66 -2.54 0.97 -7.08
C VAL A 66 -3.74 1.58 -7.79
N LYS A 67 -4.32 0.84 -8.74
CA LYS A 67 -5.49 1.25 -9.53
C LYS A 67 -6.69 0.42 -9.14
N LEU A 68 -7.82 1.07 -8.87
CA LEU A 68 -9.08 0.39 -8.53
C LEU A 68 -9.52 -0.56 -9.65
N LYS A 69 -10.00 -1.75 -9.29
CA LYS A 69 -10.48 -2.77 -10.24
C LYS A 69 -11.96 -2.54 -10.57
N SER A 70 -12.74 -2.20 -9.55
CA SER A 70 -14.19 -2.04 -9.61
C SER A 70 -14.62 -0.79 -10.38
N ASP A 71 -13.77 0.23 -10.41
CA ASP A 71 -14.11 1.50 -11.03
C ASP A 71 -13.20 1.83 -12.23
N LYS A 72 -13.52 1.21 -13.37
CA LYS A 72 -12.84 1.47 -14.66
C LYS A 72 -13.12 2.88 -15.21
N SER A 73 -14.07 3.62 -14.62
CA SER A 73 -14.47 4.97 -15.05
C SER A 73 -13.84 6.05 -14.15
N SER A 74 -13.75 5.79 -12.85
CA SER A 74 -13.03 6.62 -11.89
C SER A 74 -11.55 6.55 -12.20
N ARG A 75 -11.04 7.70 -12.58
CA ARG A 75 -9.63 7.92 -12.82
C ARG A 75 -8.91 8.13 -11.49
N THR A 76 -9.18 7.31 -10.48
CA THR A 76 -8.55 7.44 -9.15
C THR A 76 -7.46 6.39 -9.00
N GLU A 77 -6.26 6.85 -8.71
CA GLU A 77 -5.08 5.99 -8.46
C GLU A 77 -4.45 6.36 -7.12
N PHE A 78 -3.95 5.37 -6.40
CA PHE A 78 -3.24 5.56 -5.15
C PHE A 78 -1.74 5.42 -5.41
N ALA A 79 -1.01 6.53 -5.32
CA ALA A 79 0.45 6.52 -5.36
C ALA A 79 0.98 6.37 -3.94
N VAL A 80 1.37 5.14 -3.57
CA VAL A 80 1.83 4.80 -2.24
C VAL A 80 3.35 4.88 -2.20
N VAL A 81 3.89 5.90 -1.55
CA VAL A 81 5.31 6.13 -1.36
C VAL A 81 5.79 5.36 -0.14
N ILE A 82 6.86 4.59 -0.31
CA ILE A 82 7.44 3.74 0.73
C ILE A 82 8.57 4.50 1.40
N THR A 83 8.40 4.82 2.67
CA THR A 83 9.39 5.52 3.49
C THR A 83 10.27 4.52 4.25
N GLY A 84 11.55 4.84 4.41
CA GLY A 84 12.54 3.96 5.02
C GLY A 84 13.40 3.19 4.01
N GLU A 85 14.59 2.79 4.45
CA GLU A 85 15.59 2.15 3.58
C GLU A 85 15.29 0.68 3.35
N TYR A 86 15.51 0.21 2.13
CA TYR A 86 15.58 -1.23 1.89
C TYR A 86 16.93 -1.76 2.40
N ILE A 87 16.90 -2.54 3.48
CA ILE A 87 18.06 -3.25 3.99
C ILE A 87 17.98 -4.70 3.53
N PRO A 88 18.83 -5.14 2.58
CA PRO A 88 18.87 -6.52 2.13
C PRO A 88 19.11 -7.49 3.29
N ASN A 89 18.48 -8.67 3.25
CA ASN A 89 18.58 -9.68 4.31
C ASN A 89 20.03 -10.10 4.64
N TYR A 90 20.96 -10.03 3.68
CA TYR A 90 22.38 -10.36 3.90
C TYR A 90 23.15 -9.29 4.68
N LEU A 91 22.61 -8.08 4.86
CA LEU A 91 23.18 -7.02 5.69
C LEU A 91 22.56 -6.96 7.10
N GLN A 92 21.50 -7.73 7.36
CA GLN A 92 20.82 -7.76 8.68
C GLN A 92 21.48 -8.72 9.69
N GLN A 93 22.57 -9.42 9.33
CA GLN A 93 23.22 -10.46 10.16
C GLN A 93 24.44 -9.98 10.97
N ASN A 94 24.55 -8.69 11.30
CA ASN A 94 25.62 -8.19 12.19
C ASN A 94 25.06 -7.76 13.56
#